data_AF-A0A9D6KZ24-F1
#
_entry.id   AF-A0A9D6KZ24-F1
#
_cell.length_a   1.000
_cell.length_b   1.000
_cell.length_c   1.000
_cell.angle_alpha   90.00
_cell.angle_beta   90.00
_cell.angle_gamma   90.00
#
_symmetry.space_group_name_H-M   'P 1'
#
loop_
_entity.id
_entity.type
_entity.pdbx_description
1 polymer ?
#
loop_
_entity_poly.entity_id
_entity_poly.type
_entity_poly.pdbx_seq_one_letter_code
_entity_poly.pdbx_strand_id
1 'polypeptide(L)'
;MYVPLTWDNFMLRIILLQIIGLQTTYGQSLTGQVFYIAERYLQDKCTVISQGDCDTSDLFFLTDNKFCLVIRCIYNDTYYSGTYLIKDGKLILTFKQALVNEIVDDQTYKVDNKIMKTKIEPSEYKISSCGQKMRLVHSIGENGFRRPQIEEKEMIKKLKEKSAWKLLQD
;
A
#
# COMPACT_ATOMS: atom_id res chain seq x y z
N MET A 1 28.24 -9.24 57.27
CA MET A 1 26.86 -9.58 56.86
C MET A 1 26.86 -9.67 55.33
N TYR A 2 26.84 -10.89 54.79
CA TYR A 2 26.75 -11.14 53.36
C TYR A 2 25.36 -11.74 53.10
N VAL A 3 24.56 -11.10 52.25
CA VAL A 3 23.26 -11.61 51.82
C VAL A 3 23.50 -12.37 50.52
N PRO A 4 23.21 -13.68 50.42
CA PRO A 4 23.42 -14.42 49.19
C PRO A 4 22.30 -14.08 48.19
N LEU A 5 22.69 -13.73 46.97
CA LEU A 5 21.77 -13.72 45.83
C LEU A 5 21.32 -15.15 45.54
N THR A 6 20.05 -15.46 45.77
CA THR A 6 19.45 -16.74 45.41
C THR A 6 19.29 -16.84 43.89
N TRP A 7 19.66 -17.99 43.35
CA TRP A 7 19.74 -18.32 41.93
C TRP A 7 18.37 -18.33 41.21
N ASP A 8 17.27 -18.18 41.94
CA ASP A 8 15.90 -18.33 41.43
C ASP A 8 15.44 -17.16 40.52
N ASN A 9 16.06 -15.99 40.62
CA ASN A 9 15.67 -14.82 39.81
C ASN A 9 16.33 -14.76 38.42
N PHE A 10 17.39 -15.53 38.18
CA PHE A 10 18.12 -15.45 36.91
C PHE A 10 17.47 -16.32 35.83
N MET A 11 17.03 -17.53 36.18
CA MET A 11 16.37 -18.45 35.24
C MET A 11 14.97 -17.97 34.82
N LEU A 12 14.21 -17.33 35.71
CA LEU A 12 12.89 -16.78 35.38
C LEU A 12 12.96 -15.63 34.35
N ARG A 13 14.02 -14.82 34.40
CA ARG A 13 14.27 -13.71 33.46
C ARG A 13 14.63 -14.20 32.06
N ILE A 14 15.36 -15.31 31.95
CA ILE A 14 15.72 -15.90 30.65
C ILE A 14 14.50 -16.51 29.96
N ILE A 15 13.61 -17.16 30.71
CA ILE A 15 12.37 -17.74 30.17
C ILE A 15 11.41 -16.64 29.70
N LEU A 16 11.28 -15.54 30.45
CA LEU A 16 10.47 -14.38 30.02
C LEU A 16 11.04 -13.70 28.75
N LEU A 17 12.36 -13.65 28.58
CA LEU A 17 12.99 -13.13 27.36
C LEU A 17 12.75 -14.03 26.13
N GLN A 18 12.61 -15.35 26.32
CA GLN A 18 12.32 -16.27 25.21
C GLN A 18 10.85 -16.28 24.80
N ILE A 19 9.91 -16.00 25.71
CA ILE A 19 8.48 -15.89 25.37
C ILE A 19 8.18 -14.59 24.58
N ILE A 20 8.91 -13.51 24.86
CA ILE A 20 8.81 -12.26 24.06
C ILE A 20 9.47 -12.44 22.68
N GLY A 21 10.46 -13.33 22.55
CA GLY A 21 11.13 -13.61 21.26
C GLY A 21 10.31 -14.43 20.26
N LEU A 22 9.22 -15.10 20.69
CA LEU A 22 8.48 -16.05 19.85
C LEU A 22 7.14 -15.54 19.28
N GLN A 23 6.77 -14.27 19.49
CA GLN A 23 5.46 -13.74 19.07
C GLN A 23 5.49 -12.53 18.12
N THR A 24 6.45 -12.46 17.19
CA THR A 24 6.39 -11.40 16.16
C THR A 24 6.67 -11.87 14.73
N THR A 25 6.08 -12.98 14.31
CA THR A 25 5.60 -13.06 12.92
C THR A 25 4.21 -12.44 12.85
N TYR A 26 4.05 -11.22 13.36
CA TYR A 26 2.96 -10.37 12.92
C TYR A 26 3.27 -10.07 11.45
N GLY A 27 2.59 -10.77 10.55
CA GLY A 27 2.57 -10.37 9.14
C GLY A 27 2.24 -8.88 9.12
N GLN A 28 3.21 -8.06 8.71
CA GLN A 28 3.10 -6.61 8.80
C GLN A 28 1.96 -6.17 7.89
N SER A 29 0.78 -5.90 8.46
CA SER A 29 -0.37 -5.46 7.70
C SER A 29 -0.14 -4.05 7.18
N LEU A 30 -0.49 -3.81 5.92
CA LEU A 30 -0.49 -2.48 5.31
C LEU A 30 -1.86 -1.81 5.43
N THR A 31 -2.84 -2.43 6.10
CA THR A 31 -4.19 -1.88 6.26
C THR A 31 -4.17 -0.41 6.68
N GLY A 32 -4.91 0.41 5.93
CA GLY A 32 -5.02 1.85 6.15
C GLY A 32 -3.89 2.67 5.54
N GLN A 33 -2.85 2.04 4.99
CA GLN A 33 -1.73 2.75 4.37
C GLN A 33 -2.02 3.10 2.91
N VAL A 34 -1.48 4.23 2.47
CA VAL A 34 -1.58 4.68 1.07
C VAL A 34 -0.18 4.97 0.55
N PHE A 35 0.15 4.46 -0.63
CA PHE A 35 1.43 4.71 -1.30
C PHE A 35 1.21 5.51 -2.57
N TYR A 36 2.05 6.53 -2.76
CA TYR A 36 2.11 7.28 -4.01
C TYR A 36 3.21 6.72 -4.89
N ILE A 37 2.84 6.23 -6.07
CA ILE A 37 3.71 5.49 -6.98
C ILE A 37 3.92 6.31 -8.25
N ALA A 38 5.18 6.39 -8.70
CA ALA A 38 5.55 6.89 -10.03
C ALA A 38 6.89 6.27 -10.46
N GLU A 39 7.23 6.43 -11.74
CA GLU A 39 8.53 6.00 -12.29
C GLU A 39 9.70 6.81 -11.69
N ARG A 40 9.54 8.14 -11.65
CA ARG A 40 10.61 9.07 -11.22
C ARG A 40 10.46 9.46 -9.76
N TYR A 41 11.60 9.59 -9.08
CA TYR A 41 11.63 9.99 -7.68
C TYR A 41 12.88 10.80 -7.33
N LEU A 42 12.76 11.62 -6.28
CA LEU A 42 13.86 12.34 -5.65
C LEU A 42 14.35 11.53 -4.46
N GLN A 43 15.57 10.98 -4.58
CA GLN A 43 16.15 10.12 -3.54
C GLN A 43 16.44 10.87 -2.24
N ASP A 44 16.90 12.11 -2.34
CA ASP A 44 17.17 13.01 -1.21
C ASP A 44 15.90 13.38 -0.43
N LYS A 45 14.75 13.48 -1.13
CA LYS A 45 13.46 13.83 -0.52
C LYS A 45 12.55 12.65 -0.21
N CYS A 46 12.94 11.44 -0.63
CA CYS A 46 12.14 10.22 -0.51
C CYS A 46 10.69 10.44 -0.95
N THR A 47 10.52 10.95 -2.17
CA THR A 47 9.23 11.25 -2.78
C THR A 47 9.27 11.00 -4.27
N VAL A 48 8.17 10.56 -4.85
CA VAL A 48 7.99 10.48 -6.30
C VAL A 48 7.66 11.84 -6.91
N ILE A 49 7.84 11.97 -8.22
CA ILE A 49 7.53 13.16 -9.01
C ILE A 49 6.65 12.75 -10.19
N SER A 50 5.59 13.51 -10.45
CA SER A 50 4.80 13.43 -11.69
C SER A 50 5.43 14.29 -12.79
N GLN A 51 5.43 13.78 -14.00
CA GLN A 51 5.98 14.36 -15.22
C GLN A 51 5.01 14.32 -16.40
N GLY A 52 3.84 13.71 -16.24
CA GLY A 52 2.85 13.63 -17.30
C GLY A 52 1.44 13.36 -16.80
N ASP A 53 0.52 13.34 -17.74
CA ASP A 53 -0.92 13.36 -17.46
C ASP A 53 -1.48 12.04 -16.94
N CYS A 54 -0.67 10.98 -16.83
CA CYS A 54 -1.07 9.61 -16.47
C CYS A 54 0.02 8.81 -15.74
N ASP A 55 1.02 9.47 -15.16
CA ASP A 55 2.27 8.81 -14.75
C ASP A 55 2.38 8.53 -13.24
N THR A 56 1.29 8.75 -12.51
CA THR A 56 1.25 8.48 -11.08
C THR A 56 0.03 7.69 -10.67
N SER A 57 0.18 6.96 -9.56
CA SER A 57 -0.91 6.18 -9.00
C SER A 57 -0.91 6.22 -7.47
N ASP A 58 -2.09 6.07 -6.88
CA ASP A 58 -2.26 5.85 -5.46
C ASP A 58 -2.62 4.38 -5.21
N LEU A 59 -1.81 3.68 -4.41
CA LEU A 59 -2.06 2.31 -3.96
C LEU A 59 -2.59 2.33 -2.52
N PHE A 60 -3.85 1.98 -2.36
CA PHE A 60 -4.58 1.95 -1.10
C PHE A 60 -4.67 0.53 -0.55
N PHE A 61 -4.27 0.32 0.69
CA PHE A 61 -4.48 -0.93 1.40
C PHE A 61 -5.70 -0.81 2.32
N LEU A 62 -6.79 -1.48 1.97
CA LEU A 62 -8.12 -1.21 2.53
C LEU A 62 -8.48 -2.10 3.71
N THR A 63 -8.04 -3.36 3.66
CA THR A 63 -8.15 -4.38 4.70
C THR A 63 -6.90 -5.26 4.62
N ASP A 64 -6.75 -6.24 5.51
CA ASP A 64 -5.51 -7.02 5.64
C ASP A 64 -5.08 -7.80 4.40
N ASN A 65 -5.97 -7.94 3.42
CA ASN A 65 -5.72 -8.64 2.17
C ASN A 65 -6.32 -7.96 0.95
N LYS A 66 -6.88 -6.74 1.03
CA LYS A 66 -7.49 -6.04 -0.11
C LYS A 66 -6.80 -4.74 -0.40
N PHE A 67 -6.61 -4.46 -1.69
CA PHE A 67 -6.08 -3.19 -2.15
C PHE A 67 -6.96 -2.57 -3.25
N CYS A 68 -6.79 -1.27 -3.45
CA CYS A 68 -7.24 -0.54 -4.63
C CYS A 68 -6.04 0.23 -5.19
N LEU A 69 -5.82 0.15 -6.50
CA LEU A 69 -4.81 0.95 -7.19
C LEU A 69 -5.55 1.91 -8.11
N VAL A 70 -5.27 3.20 -7.98
CA VAL A 70 -5.86 4.24 -8.83
C VAL A 70 -4.76 4.86 -9.65
N ILE A 71 -4.71 4.58 -10.95
CA ILE A 71 -3.87 5.32 -11.89
C ILE A 71 -4.58 6.63 -12.15
N ARG A 72 -3.87 7.73 -11.86
CA ARG A 72 -4.41 9.08 -11.97
C ARG A 72 -4.14 9.60 -13.36
N CYS A 73 -5.21 10.02 -14.05
CA CYS A 73 -5.03 10.86 -15.23
C CYS A 73 -5.91 12.11 -15.17
N ILE A 74 -5.51 13.17 -15.87
CA ILE A 74 -6.21 14.47 -15.84
C ILE A 74 -7.72 14.33 -16.06
N TYR A 75 -8.15 13.47 -16.99
CA TYR A 75 -9.56 13.29 -17.35
C TYR A 75 -10.06 11.85 -17.22
N ASN A 76 -9.20 10.91 -16.79
CA ASN A 76 -9.56 9.49 -16.79
C ASN A 76 -8.81 8.71 -15.71
N ASP A 77 -9.40 8.59 -14.51
CA ASP A 77 -8.82 7.77 -13.46
C ASP A 77 -9.15 6.29 -13.73
N THR A 78 -8.13 5.43 -13.68
CA THR A 78 -8.32 3.98 -13.83
C THR A 78 -8.20 3.30 -12.48
N TYR A 79 -9.24 2.58 -12.09
CA TYR A 79 -9.34 1.88 -10.82
C TYR A 79 -9.15 0.38 -11.02
N TYR A 80 -8.22 -0.16 -10.26
CA TYR A 80 -7.98 -1.58 -10.11
C TYR A 80 -8.24 -2.01 -8.67
N SER A 81 -8.65 -3.26 -8.50
CA SER A 81 -8.79 -3.86 -7.18
C SER A 81 -8.23 -5.27 -7.18
N GLY A 82 -7.98 -5.80 -6.00
CA GLY A 82 -7.43 -7.14 -5.88
C GLY A 82 -7.10 -7.51 -4.44
N THR A 83 -6.27 -8.54 -4.32
CA THR A 83 -5.73 -8.99 -3.05
C THR A 83 -4.23 -8.80 -2.97
N TYR A 84 -3.70 -8.69 -1.75
CA TYR A 84 -2.25 -8.63 -1.55
C TYR A 84 -1.77 -9.60 -0.50
N LEU A 85 -0.48 -9.92 -0.59
CA LEU A 85 0.27 -10.79 0.31
C LEU A 85 1.64 -10.16 0.53
N ILE A 86 2.13 -10.16 1.77
CA ILE A 86 3.54 -9.92 2.06
C ILE A 86 4.20 -11.25 2.39
N LYS A 87 5.19 -11.63 1.59
CA LYS A 87 5.96 -12.86 1.75
C LYS A 87 7.43 -12.59 1.45
N ASP A 88 8.33 -13.05 2.32
CA ASP A 88 9.77 -12.95 2.14
C ASP A 88 10.25 -11.52 1.83
N GLY A 89 9.67 -10.52 2.51
CA GLY A 89 10.00 -9.09 2.33
C GLY A 89 9.49 -8.46 1.02
N LYS A 90 8.68 -9.19 0.26
CA LYS A 90 8.03 -8.72 -0.96
C LYS A 90 6.54 -8.54 -0.75
N LEU A 91 6.01 -7.48 -1.35
CA LEU A 91 4.58 -7.28 -1.55
C LEU A 91 4.19 -7.87 -2.91
N ILE A 92 3.20 -8.75 -2.92
CA ILE A 92 2.64 -9.36 -4.12
C ILE A 92 1.19 -8.87 -4.25
N LEU A 93 0.86 -8.22 -5.37
CA LEU A 93 -0.48 -7.76 -5.73
C LEU A 93 -1.09 -8.70 -6.75
N THR A 94 -2.26 -9.28 -6.44
CA THR A 94 -3.04 -10.11 -7.35
C THR A 94 -4.31 -9.36 -7.73
N PHE A 95 -4.44 -8.98 -9.00
CA PHE A 95 -5.53 -8.14 -9.49
C PHE A 95 -6.79 -8.96 -9.80
N LYS A 96 -7.97 -8.39 -9.52
CA LYS A 96 -9.21 -8.84 -10.16
C LYS A 96 -9.11 -8.54 -11.67
N GLN A 97 -9.79 -9.35 -12.50
CA GLN A 97 -9.81 -9.14 -13.95
C GLN A 97 -10.70 -7.97 -14.40
N ALA A 98 -11.45 -7.36 -13.48
CA ALA A 98 -12.28 -6.20 -13.76
C ALA A 98 -11.57 -4.92 -13.28
N LEU A 99 -11.54 -3.91 -14.15
CA LEU A 99 -11.12 -2.56 -13.85
C LEU A 99 -12.24 -1.57 -14.21
N VAL A 100 -12.19 -0.38 -13.64
CA VAL A 100 -13.16 0.70 -13.94
C VAL A 100 -12.41 1.95 -14.36
N ASN A 101 -12.76 2.50 -15.51
CA ASN A 101 -12.31 3.82 -15.95
C ASN A 101 -13.37 4.86 -15.53
N GLU A 102 -13.00 5.80 -14.68
CA GLU A 102 -13.78 6.99 -14.32
C GLU A 102 -13.39 8.12 -15.28
N ILE A 103 -14.26 8.41 -16.23
CA ILE A 103 -14.03 9.42 -17.27
C ILE A 103 -14.75 10.69 -16.85
N VAL A 104 -14.03 11.80 -16.81
CA VAL A 104 -14.59 13.13 -16.53
C VAL A 104 -14.68 13.90 -17.83
N ASP A 105 -15.90 14.25 -18.22
CA ASP A 105 -16.15 15.14 -19.35
C ASP A 105 -15.73 16.57 -18.96
N ASP A 106 -14.79 17.15 -19.69
CA ASP A 106 -14.16 18.44 -19.38
C ASP A 106 -15.09 19.65 -19.61
N GLN A 107 -16.12 19.50 -20.44
CA GLN A 107 -17.08 20.55 -20.75
C GLN A 107 -18.25 20.57 -19.77
N THR A 108 -18.73 19.39 -19.39
CA THR A 108 -19.95 19.21 -18.60
C THR A 108 -19.68 18.78 -17.15
N TYR A 109 -18.43 18.45 -16.81
CA TYR A 109 -18.01 17.89 -15.52
C TYR A 109 -18.79 16.63 -15.12
N LYS A 110 -19.40 15.95 -16.09
CA LYS A 110 -20.10 14.69 -15.86
C LYS A 110 -19.08 13.58 -15.70
N VAL A 111 -19.37 12.68 -14.76
CA VAL A 111 -18.58 11.49 -14.48
C VAL A 111 -19.29 10.29 -15.09
N ASP A 112 -18.59 9.59 -15.98
CA ASP A 112 -19.03 8.29 -16.52
C ASP A 112 -18.09 7.18 -16.07
N ASN A 113 -18.61 5.96 -15.93
CA ASN A 113 -17.84 4.81 -15.50
C ASN A 113 -17.93 3.68 -16.53
N LYS A 114 -16.78 3.20 -16.99
CA LYS A 114 -16.70 2.07 -17.91
C LYS A 114 -15.98 0.90 -17.26
N ILE A 115 -16.70 -0.20 -17.06
CA ILE A 115 -16.12 -1.47 -16.62
C ILE A 115 -15.44 -2.14 -17.82
N MET A 116 -14.20 -2.57 -17.63
CA MET A 116 -13.47 -3.36 -18.62
C MET A 116 -12.97 -4.66 -17.97
N LYS A 117 -13.01 -5.75 -18.75
CA LYS A 117 -12.42 -7.02 -18.36
C LYS A 117 -11.11 -7.20 -19.09
N THR A 118 -10.03 -7.37 -18.36
CA THR A 118 -8.71 -7.61 -18.93
C THR A 118 -7.91 -8.54 -18.03
N LYS A 119 -7.04 -9.35 -18.62
CA LYS A 119 -6.12 -10.19 -17.86
C LYS A 119 -4.99 -9.29 -17.36
N ILE A 120 -4.80 -9.26 -16.05
CA ILE A 120 -3.75 -8.47 -15.41
C ILE A 120 -2.85 -9.46 -14.67
N GLU A 121 -1.57 -9.44 -15.01
CA GLU A 121 -0.58 -10.27 -14.33
C GLU A 121 -0.31 -9.73 -12.92
N PRO A 122 0.02 -10.60 -11.95
CA PRO A 122 0.43 -10.16 -10.62
C PRO A 122 1.62 -9.20 -10.67
N SER A 123 1.65 -8.24 -9.74
CA SER A 123 2.75 -7.28 -9.61
C SER A 123 3.50 -7.53 -8.30
N GLU A 124 4.83 -7.41 -8.36
CA GLU A 124 5.71 -7.59 -7.20
C GLU A 124 6.47 -6.30 -6.88
N TYR A 125 6.47 -5.94 -5.59
CA TYR A 125 7.29 -4.86 -5.05
C TYR A 125 8.22 -5.39 -3.97
N LYS A 126 9.47 -4.96 -4.01
CA LYS A 126 10.36 -5.06 -2.85
C LYS A 126 9.96 -3.99 -1.83
N ILE A 127 9.77 -4.39 -0.57
CA ILE A 127 9.58 -3.46 0.54
C ILE A 127 10.96 -3.02 1.03
N SER A 128 11.16 -1.72 1.14
CA SER A 128 12.43 -1.09 1.53
C SER A 128 12.17 0.21 2.28
N SER A 129 13.22 0.94 2.59
CA SER A 129 13.14 2.27 3.21
C SER A 129 13.95 3.30 2.44
N CYS A 130 13.56 4.55 2.60
CA CYS A 130 14.32 5.73 2.21
C CYS A 130 14.22 6.72 3.37
N GLY A 131 15.34 6.89 4.10
CA GLY A 131 15.29 7.53 5.41
C GLY A 131 14.30 6.81 6.33
N GLN A 132 13.34 7.56 6.87
CA GLN A 132 12.29 7.03 7.74
C GLN A 132 11.02 6.61 6.97
N LYS A 133 10.94 6.85 5.66
CA LYS A 133 9.76 6.50 4.86
C LYS A 133 9.86 5.08 4.33
N MET A 134 8.75 4.35 4.42
CA MET A 134 8.59 3.07 3.73
C MET A 134 8.53 3.31 2.22
N ARG A 135 9.26 2.49 1.47
CA ARG A 135 9.37 2.54 0.02
C ARG A 135 9.05 1.20 -0.61
N LEU A 136 8.20 1.20 -1.63
CA LEU A 136 7.95 0.07 -2.52
C LEU A 136 8.80 0.26 -3.78
N VAL A 137 9.45 -0.80 -4.25
CA VAL A 137 10.27 -0.78 -5.47
C VAL A 137 9.79 -1.88 -6.41
N HIS A 138 9.23 -1.50 -7.55
CA HIS A 138 8.84 -2.45 -8.59
C HIS A 138 10.05 -2.84 -9.43
N SER A 139 10.04 -4.07 -9.96
CA SER A 139 11.06 -4.56 -10.92
C SER A 139 11.20 -3.72 -12.19
N ILE A 140 10.17 -2.97 -12.60
CA ILE A 140 10.17 -2.17 -13.83
C ILE A 140 10.66 -0.73 -13.61
N GLY A 141 11.14 -0.41 -12.40
CA GLY A 141 11.70 0.90 -12.07
C GLY A 141 10.75 1.85 -11.34
N GLU A 142 9.46 1.51 -11.19
CA GLU A 142 8.53 2.29 -10.40
C GLU A 142 8.84 2.27 -8.90
N ASN A 143 8.55 3.39 -8.24
CA ASN A 143 8.79 3.61 -6.82
C ASN A 143 7.52 4.10 -6.16
N GLY A 144 7.19 3.51 -5.01
CA GLY A 144 6.09 3.93 -4.15
C GLY A 144 6.59 4.48 -2.83
N PHE A 145 6.12 5.63 -2.39
CA PHE A 145 6.38 6.14 -1.04
C PHE A 145 5.08 6.26 -0.26
N ARG A 146 5.10 5.84 1.00
CA ARG A 146 3.95 5.97 1.89
C ARG A 146 3.57 7.46 2.06
N ARG A 147 2.28 7.76 1.90
CA ARG A 147 1.69 9.08 2.16
C ARG A 147 1.75 9.40 3.67
N PRO A 148 1.70 10.68 4.05
CA PRO A 148 1.61 11.05 5.46
C PRO A 148 0.37 10.43 6.14
N GLN A 149 0.56 9.83 7.33
CA GLN A 149 -0.52 9.13 8.04
C GLN A 149 -1.77 9.99 8.31
N ILE A 150 -1.58 11.30 8.47
CA ILE A 150 -2.66 12.26 8.67
C ILE A 150 -3.60 12.38 7.45
N GLU A 151 -3.09 12.11 6.25
CA GLU A 151 -3.84 12.17 4.99
C GLU A 151 -4.53 10.85 4.65
N GLU A 152 -3.95 9.71 5.05
CA GLU A 152 -4.38 8.37 4.63
C GLU A 152 -5.86 8.10 4.92
N LYS A 153 -6.34 8.45 6.12
CA LYS A 153 -7.74 8.24 6.52
C LYS A 153 -8.72 8.99 5.63
N GLU A 154 -8.41 10.24 5.30
CA GLU A 154 -9.26 11.08 4.46
C GLU A 154 -9.20 10.62 3.00
N MET A 155 -8.03 10.22 2.51
CA MET A 155 -7.89 9.68 1.16
C MET A 155 -8.70 8.39 0.97
N ILE A 156 -8.65 7.46 1.95
CA ILE A 156 -9.45 6.23 1.92
C ILE A 156 -10.95 6.55 2.01
N LYS A 157 -11.34 7.53 2.82
CA LYS A 157 -12.74 7.98 2.90
C LYS A 157 -13.22 8.49 1.53
N LYS A 158 -12.48 9.41 0.90
CA LYS A 158 -12.78 9.94 -0.43
C LYS A 158 -12.84 8.85 -1.50
N LEU A 159 -11.92 7.88 -1.47
CA LEU A 159 -11.96 6.72 -2.36
C LEU A 159 -13.29 5.96 -2.23
N LYS A 160 -13.77 5.74 -1.00
CA LYS A 160 -15.02 5.01 -0.73
C LYS A 160 -16.26 5.74 -1.25
N GLU A 161 -16.18 7.05 -1.42
CA GLU A 161 -17.27 7.86 -1.98
C GLU A 161 -17.36 7.78 -3.50
N LYS A 162 -16.25 7.43 -4.18
CA LYS A 162 -16.17 7.34 -5.65
C LYS A 162 -17.08 6.27 -6.23
N SER A 163 -17.77 6.64 -7.31
CA SER A 163 -18.67 5.74 -8.03
C SER A 163 -17.93 4.57 -8.67
N ALA A 164 -16.75 4.82 -9.26
CA ALA A 164 -15.90 3.79 -9.84
C ALA A 164 -15.49 2.71 -8.83
N TRP A 165 -15.14 3.12 -7.60
CA TRP A 165 -14.76 2.18 -6.55
C TRP A 165 -15.93 1.29 -6.12
N LYS A 166 -17.14 1.83 -6.02
CA LYS A 166 -18.33 1.04 -5.65
C LYS A 166 -18.56 -0.10 -6.64
N LEU A 167 -18.33 0.14 -7.94
CA LEU A 167 -18.45 -0.87 -9.00
C LEU A 167 -17.39 -1.98 -8.94
N LEU A 168 -16.31 -1.80 -8.17
CA LEU A 168 -15.25 -2.81 -7.98
C LEU A 168 -15.44 -3.66 -6.71
N GLN A 169 -16.37 -3.27 -5.83
CA GLN A 169 -16.63 -3.99 -4.59
C GLN A 169 -17.41 -5.29 -4.81
N ASP A 170 -18.23 -5.32 -5.86
CA ASP A 170 -18.99 -6.49 -6.32
C ASP A 170 -18.06 -7.57 -6.94
#